data_AF-A0A603BGC9-F1
#
_entry.id   AF-A0A603BGC9-F1
#
_cell.length_a   1.000
_cell.length_b   1.000
_cell.length_c   1.000
_cell.angle_alpha   90.00
_cell.angle_beta   90.00
_cell.angle_gamma   90.00
#
_symmetry.space_group_name_H-M   'P 1'
#
loop_
_entity.id
_entity.type
_entity.pdbx_description
1 polymer ?
#
loop_
_entity_poly.entity_id
_entity_poly.type
_entity_poly.pdbx_seq_one_letter_code
_entity_poly.pdbx_strand_id
1 'polypeptide(L)'
;MTELMKGDITVQGRQRVFYWRDIRSDRAVIRQNFIDREYATGMFIRDADITARYRSILEAGLTPVIVDCGANIGTSVLHFLEAYPRAHVVAIEPAPDNFALLSRNTEGLNVTLINKGVSSCAGEMTLVDTGEPFAYRLTDRQTDRQTDRQDTGYCNE
;
A
#
# COMPACT_ATOMS: atom_id res chain seq x y z
N MET A 1 -23.89 -4.41 6.61
CA MET A 1 -22.97 -3.26 6.62
C MET A 1 -21.99 -3.47 7.74
N THR A 2 -20.70 -3.49 7.45
CA THR A 2 -19.64 -3.64 8.45
C THR A 2 -19.51 -2.35 9.26
N GLU A 3 -19.39 -2.47 10.58
CA GLU A 3 -19.26 -1.31 11.46
C GLU A 3 -17.90 -0.62 11.23
N LEU A 4 -17.94 0.71 11.06
CA LEU A 4 -16.72 1.52 10.91
C LEU A 4 -16.25 1.98 12.29
N MET A 5 -15.05 1.55 12.65
CA MET A 5 -14.36 1.90 13.87
C MET A 5 -13.40 3.07 13.68
N LYS A 6 -13.06 3.72 14.78
CA LYS A 6 -12.11 4.82 14.82
C LYS A 6 -11.30 4.82 16.11
N GLY A 7 -10.10 5.38 16.06
CA GLY A 7 -9.19 5.46 17.19
C GLY A 7 -8.14 6.54 16.96
N ASP A 8 -7.60 7.09 18.04
CA ASP A 8 -6.62 8.17 17.97
C ASP A 8 -5.21 7.60 17.81
N ILE A 9 -4.45 8.16 16.86
CA ILE A 9 -3.05 7.85 16.62
C ILE A 9 -2.23 9.14 16.54
N THR A 10 -0.92 9.04 16.75
CA THR A 10 0.01 10.14 16.54
C THR A 10 0.88 9.85 15.32
N VAL A 11 0.95 10.80 14.39
CA VAL A 11 1.82 10.74 13.21
C VAL A 11 2.50 12.09 13.05
N GLN A 12 3.83 12.09 12.94
CA GLN A 12 4.69 13.27 12.87
C GLN A 12 4.42 14.27 14.00
N GLY A 13 4.20 13.74 15.21
CA GLY A 13 3.89 14.53 16.41
C GLY A 13 2.49 15.18 16.42
N ARG A 14 1.60 14.85 15.48
CA ARG A 14 0.22 15.37 15.41
C ARG A 14 -0.79 14.25 15.68
N GLN A 15 -1.79 14.55 16.51
CA GLN A 15 -2.92 13.65 16.73
C GLN A 15 -3.80 13.58 15.48
N ARG A 16 -4.28 12.39 15.15
CA ARG A 16 -5.28 12.16 14.10
C ARG A 16 -6.14 10.95 14.41
N VAL A 17 -7.32 10.93 13.81
CA VAL A 17 -8.23 9.79 13.87
C VAL A 17 -7.89 8.82 12.75
N PHE A 18 -7.67 7.56 13.11
CA PHE A 18 -7.53 6.45 12.19
C PHE A 18 -8.84 5.66 12.11
N TYR A 19 -9.25 5.28 10.91
CA TYR A 19 -10.51 4.60 10.62
C TYR A 19 -10.25 3.20 10.06
N TRP A 20 -11.04 2.23 10.50
CA TRP A 20 -10.97 0.84 10.01
C TRP A 20 -12.33 0.14 10.11
N ARG A 21 -12.51 -0.95 9.40
CA ARG A 21 -13.72 -1.79 9.50
C ARG A 21 -13.53 -2.83 10.59
N ASP A 22 -14.58 -3.13 11.36
CA ASP A 22 -14.48 -4.16 12.40
C ASP A 22 -14.52 -5.60 11.85
N ILE A 23 -13.51 -5.95 11.07
CA ILE A 23 -13.33 -7.26 10.43
C ILE A 23 -11.99 -7.85 10.82
N ARG A 24 -11.90 -9.17 10.69
CA ARG A 24 -10.66 -9.93 10.94
C ARG A 24 -9.48 -9.28 10.23
N SER A 25 -9.72 -8.74 9.03
CA SER A 25 -8.65 -8.24 8.20
C SER A 25 -8.01 -6.96 8.63
N ASP A 26 -8.81 -5.93 8.84
CA ASP A 26 -8.30 -4.65 9.25
C ASP A 26 -7.68 -4.76 10.65
N ARG A 27 -8.24 -5.58 11.54
CA ARG A 27 -7.65 -5.89 12.85
C ARG A 27 -6.25 -6.53 12.73
N ALA A 28 -6.07 -7.46 11.80
CA ALA A 28 -4.77 -8.09 11.57
C ALA A 28 -3.76 -7.11 10.97
N VAL A 29 -4.14 -6.30 9.97
CA VAL A 29 -3.27 -5.26 9.38
C VAL A 29 -2.87 -4.21 10.43
N ILE A 30 -3.79 -3.80 11.29
CA ILE A 30 -3.52 -2.89 12.42
C ILE A 30 -2.50 -3.52 13.37
N ARG A 31 -2.69 -4.78 13.75
CA ARG A 31 -1.74 -5.48 14.63
C ARG A 31 -0.36 -5.56 13.98
N GLN A 32 -0.28 -6.04 12.75
CA GLN A 32 0.98 -6.19 12.02
C GLN A 32 1.76 -4.87 11.90
N ASN A 33 1.07 -3.78 11.57
CA ASN A 33 1.75 -2.53 11.21
C ASN A 33 1.93 -1.57 12.39
N PHE A 34 0.95 -1.46 13.29
CA PHE A 34 1.05 -0.58 14.45
C PHE A 34 1.60 -1.25 15.71
N ILE A 35 1.36 -2.55 15.90
CA ILE A 35 1.81 -3.28 17.10
C ILE A 35 3.13 -4.01 16.80
N ASP A 36 3.15 -4.84 15.77
CA ASP A 36 4.29 -5.70 15.45
C ASP A 36 5.36 -4.95 14.63
N ARG A 37 5.00 -3.77 14.11
CA ARG A 37 5.86 -2.88 13.31
C ARG A 37 6.55 -3.61 12.17
N GLU A 38 5.83 -4.45 11.41
CA GLU A 38 6.41 -5.27 10.33
C GLU A 38 7.12 -4.45 9.24
N TYR A 39 6.76 -3.17 9.07
CA TYR A 39 7.48 -2.24 8.17
C TYR A 39 8.76 -1.65 8.77
N ALA A 40 9.03 -1.84 10.06
CA ALA A 40 10.26 -1.38 10.68
C ALA A 40 11.44 -2.20 10.13
N THR A 41 12.27 -1.54 9.33
CA THR A 41 13.40 -2.20 8.67
C THR A 41 14.57 -2.50 9.60
N GLY A 42 14.59 -1.95 10.82
CA GLY A 42 15.73 -2.00 11.74
C GLY A 42 16.23 -3.39 12.13
N MET A 43 15.46 -4.45 11.88
CA MET A 43 15.89 -5.84 12.07
C MET A 43 16.66 -6.43 10.87
N PHE A 44 16.65 -5.76 9.72
CA PHE A 44 17.27 -6.21 8.49
C PHE A 44 18.61 -5.53 8.25
N ILE A 45 19.57 -6.30 7.70
CA ILE A 45 20.91 -5.81 7.35
C ILE A 45 20.85 -4.59 6.41
N ARG A 46 19.83 -4.50 5.56
CA ARG A 46 19.66 -3.40 4.59
C ARG A 46 19.10 -2.11 5.18
N ASP A 47 18.74 -2.08 6.46
CA ASP A 47 18.26 -0.85 7.13
C ASP A 47 19.28 0.30 7.00
N ALA A 48 20.56 -0.04 7.19
CA ALA A 48 21.66 0.91 7.05
C ALA A 48 21.74 1.46 5.62
N ASP A 49 21.58 0.62 4.61
CA ASP A 49 21.60 1.03 3.20
C ASP A 49 20.41 1.95 2.87
N ILE A 50 19.22 1.61 3.35
CA ILE A 50 18.00 2.40 3.14
C ILE A 50 18.15 3.77 3.81
N THR A 51 18.63 3.79 5.06
CA THR A 51 18.87 5.02 5.81
C THR A 51 19.95 5.88 5.16
N ALA A 52 21.04 5.28 4.70
CA ALA A 52 22.10 5.98 3.98
C ALA A 52 21.58 6.57 2.67
N ARG A 53 20.78 5.82 1.92
CA ARG A 53 20.17 6.31 0.68
C ARG A 53 19.21 7.48 0.94
N TYR A 54 18.35 7.37 1.95
CA TYR A 54 17.46 8.45 2.38
C TYR A 54 18.25 9.73 2.70
N ARG A 55 19.33 9.61 3.50
CA ARG A 55 20.21 10.76 3.85
C ARG A 55 20.88 11.37 2.62
N SER A 56 21.46 10.53 1.75
CA SER A 56 22.10 10.96 0.50
C SER A 56 21.17 11.77 -0.41
N ILE A 57 19.91 11.36 -0.55
CA ILE A 57 18.93 12.09 -1.36
C ILE A 57 18.68 13.49 -0.77
N LEU A 58 18.57 13.57 0.55
CA LEU A 58 18.32 14.84 1.26
C LEU A 58 19.54 15.77 1.22
N GLU A 59 20.74 15.23 1.33
CA GLU A 59 22.00 15.98 1.20
C GLU A 59 22.19 16.54 -0.21
N ALA A 60 21.66 15.86 -1.22
CA ALA A 60 21.59 16.36 -2.60
C ALA A 60 20.50 17.43 -2.80
N GLY A 61 19.75 17.82 -1.76
CA GLY A 61 18.66 18.79 -1.86
C GLY A 61 17.39 18.25 -2.55
N LEU A 62 17.28 16.93 -2.68
CA LEU A 62 16.14 16.26 -3.33
C LEU A 62 15.14 15.72 -2.30
N THR A 63 13.93 15.44 -2.74
CA THR A 63 12.88 14.79 -1.94
C THR A 63 12.90 13.27 -2.16
N PRO A 64 13.10 12.45 -1.11
CA PRO A 64 12.97 11.01 -1.20
C PRO A 64 11.54 10.60 -1.57
N VAL A 65 11.40 9.61 -2.45
CA VAL A 65 10.10 9.07 -2.84
C VAL A 65 10.02 7.60 -2.42
N ILE A 66 8.93 7.25 -1.73
CA ILE A 66 8.59 5.88 -1.37
C ILE A 66 7.37 5.49 -2.19
N VAL A 67 7.43 4.36 -2.90
CA VAL A 67 6.29 3.82 -3.65
C VAL A 67 5.74 2.63 -2.89
N ASP A 68 4.49 2.72 -2.47
CA ASP A 68 3.78 1.71 -1.69
C ASP A 68 2.75 0.98 -2.57
N CYS A 69 3.13 -0.21 -3.05
CA CYS A 69 2.39 -1.01 -4.01
C CYS A 69 1.46 -2.01 -3.31
N GLY A 70 0.38 -1.52 -2.71
CA GLY A 70 -0.54 -2.30 -1.88
C GLY A 70 -0.86 -1.59 -0.57
N ALA A 71 -1.12 -0.28 -0.65
CA ALA A 71 -1.25 0.56 0.53
C ALA A 71 -2.46 0.22 1.42
N ASN A 72 -3.41 -0.58 0.93
CA ASN A 72 -4.58 -1.07 1.65
C ASN A 72 -5.34 0.08 2.33
N ILE A 73 -5.50 0.08 3.66
CA ILE A 73 -6.16 1.16 4.41
C ILE A 73 -5.18 2.25 4.91
N GLY A 74 -3.93 2.25 4.44
CA GLY A 74 -2.94 3.31 4.69
C GLY A 74 -2.03 3.15 5.91
N THR A 75 -2.01 1.98 6.56
CA THR A 75 -1.15 1.77 7.75
C THR A 75 0.35 1.84 7.44
N SER A 76 0.77 1.27 6.31
CA SER A 76 2.13 1.36 5.75
C SER A 76 2.54 2.80 5.45
N VAL A 77 1.67 3.58 4.81
CA VAL A 77 1.89 4.99 4.49
C VAL A 77 2.17 5.80 5.75
N LEU A 78 1.38 5.60 6.80
CA LEU A 78 1.57 6.28 8.09
C LEU A 78 2.91 5.88 8.72
N HIS A 79 3.29 4.61 8.66
CA HIS A 79 4.60 4.14 9.11
C HIS A 79 5.74 4.82 8.35
N PHE A 80 5.68 4.86 7.02
CA PHE A 80 6.74 5.46 6.19
C PHE A 80 6.89 6.96 6.42
N LEU A 81 5.79 7.68 6.60
CA LEU A 81 5.83 9.11 6.92
C LEU A 81 6.34 9.39 8.33
N GLU A 82 6.20 8.46 9.26
CA GLU A 82 6.81 8.55 10.59
C GLU A 82 8.32 8.28 10.53
N ALA A 83 8.73 7.19 9.86
CA ALA A 83 10.12 6.77 9.76
C ALA A 83 10.97 7.71 8.87
N TYR A 84 10.37 8.23 7.80
CA TYR A 84 11.01 9.07 6.79
C TYR A 84 10.22 10.38 6.59
N PRO A 85 10.26 11.30 7.57
CA PRO A 85 9.34 12.44 7.62
C PRO A 85 9.49 13.46 6.48
N ARG A 86 10.60 13.43 5.73
CA ARG A 86 10.82 14.28 4.55
C ARG A 86 10.53 13.56 3.23
N ALA A 87 10.11 12.29 3.27
CA ALA A 87 9.74 11.57 2.08
C ALA A 87 8.37 12.00 1.57
N HIS A 88 8.16 11.84 0.27
CA HIS A 88 6.85 11.81 -0.37
C HIS A 88 6.46 10.35 -0.62
N VAL A 89 5.23 9.97 -0.26
CA VAL A 89 4.74 8.60 -0.49
C VAL A 89 3.82 8.59 -1.71
N VAL A 90 4.02 7.66 -2.63
CA VAL A 90 3.06 7.33 -3.69
C VAL A 90 2.39 6.03 -3.31
N ALA A 91 1.13 6.12 -2.87
CA ALA A 91 0.36 4.98 -2.36
C ALA A 91 -0.59 4.46 -3.45
N ILE A 92 -0.44 3.19 -3.79
CA ILE A 92 -1.18 2.51 -4.84
C ILE A 92 -2.06 1.44 -4.18
N GLU A 93 -3.37 1.51 -4.39
CA GLU A 93 -4.33 0.53 -3.86
C GLU A 93 -5.46 0.34 -4.88
N PRO A 94 -5.66 -0.88 -5.42
CA PRO A 94 -6.66 -1.11 -6.44
C PRO A 94 -8.09 -1.27 -5.90
N ALA A 95 -8.29 -1.77 -4.68
CA ALA A 95 -9.63 -2.03 -4.16
C ALA A 95 -10.31 -0.72 -3.71
N PRO A 96 -11.47 -0.34 -4.29
CA PRO A 96 -12.12 0.94 -3.98
C PRO A 96 -12.43 1.16 -2.50
N ASP A 97 -12.87 0.10 -1.79
CA ASP A 97 -13.21 0.19 -0.37
C ASP A 97 -11.98 0.44 0.51
N ASN A 98 -10.84 -0.19 0.17
CA ASN A 98 -9.57 0.05 0.84
C ASN A 98 -9.05 1.45 0.51
N PHE A 99 -9.12 1.84 -0.77
CA PHE A 99 -8.72 3.16 -1.24
C PHE A 99 -9.48 4.29 -0.56
N ALA A 100 -10.78 4.12 -0.30
CA ALA A 100 -11.58 5.08 0.44
C ALA A 100 -11.07 5.27 1.88
N LEU A 101 -10.71 4.18 2.57
CA LEU A 101 -10.13 4.24 3.91
C LEU A 101 -8.71 4.81 3.90
N LEU A 102 -7.87 4.41 2.94
CA LEU A 102 -6.56 5.00 2.70
C LEU A 102 -6.65 6.52 2.56
N SER A 103 -7.52 6.99 1.67
CA SER A 103 -7.71 8.43 1.43
C SER A 103 -8.10 9.18 2.70
N ARG A 104 -8.97 8.59 3.52
CA ARG A 104 -9.38 9.19 4.79
C ARG A 104 -8.26 9.16 5.83
N ASN A 105 -7.55 8.04 5.94
CA ASN A 105 -6.51 7.83 6.94
C ASN A 105 -5.24 8.62 6.66
N THR A 106 -5.02 9.04 5.42
CA THR A 106 -3.83 9.80 5.01
C THR A 106 -4.13 11.24 4.60
N GLU A 107 -5.34 11.73 4.84
CA GLU A 107 -5.74 13.10 4.52
C GLU A 107 -4.77 14.13 5.15
N GLY A 108 -4.37 15.12 4.36
CA GLY A 108 -3.47 16.19 4.79
C GLY A 108 -2.00 15.77 4.98
N LEU A 109 -1.62 14.56 4.58
CA LEU A 109 -0.23 14.10 4.61
C LEU A 109 0.46 14.26 3.24
N ASN A 110 1.79 14.17 3.22
CA ASN A 110 2.60 14.25 2.00
C ASN A 110 2.54 12.95 1.18
N VAL A 111 1.37 12.66 0.61
CA VAL A 111 1.09 11.42 -0.12
C VAL A 111 0.30 11.69 -1.41
N THR A 112 0.65 10.98 -2.48
CA THR A 112 -0.16 10.87 -3.70
C THR A 112 -0.88 9.52 -3.70
N LEU A 113 -2.20 9.53 -3.97
CA LEU A 113 -3.03 8.33 -3.95
C LEU A 113 -3.41 7.91 -5.38
N ILE A 114 -3.21 6.63 -5.70
CA ILE A 114 -3.52 6.06 -7.02
C ILE A 114 -4.43 4.84 -6.84
N ASN A 115 -5.68 4.94 -7.29
CA ASN A 115 -6.62 3.81 -7.27
C ASN A 115 -6.44 2.90 -8.50
N LYS A 116 -5.31 2.20 -8.54
CA LYS A 116 -4.93 1.24 -9.59
C LYS A 116 -4.14 0.09 -8.97
N GLY A 117 -3.93 -0.98 -9.72
CA GLY A 117 -2.96 -2.02 -9.34
C GLY A 117 -1.65 -1.89 -10.10
N VAL A 118 -0.65 -2.63 -9.64
CA VAL A 118 0.69 -2.65 -10.23
C VAL A 118 0.83 -3.91 -11.09
N SER A 119 1.28 -3.73 -12.33
CA SER A 119 1.49 -4.79 -13.32
C SER A 119 2.71 -4.46 -14.18
N SER A 120 3.26 -5.46 -14.87
CA SER A 120 4.33 -5.28 -15.87
C SER A 120 3.85 -4.57 -17.15
N CYS A 121 2.54 -4.52 -17.39
CA CYS A 121 1.92 -3.85 -18.53
C CYS A 121 0.66 -3.08 -18.12
N ALA A 122 0.31 -2.07 -18.92
CA ALA A 122 -0.96 -1.37 -18.78
C ALA A 122 -2.11 -2.26 -19.30
N GLY A 123 -3.20 -2.35 -18.55
CA GLY A 123 -4.37 -3.13 -18.94
C GLY A 123 -5.50 -3.04 -17.92
N GLU A 124 -6.68 -3.53 -18.31
CA GLU A 124 -7.78 -3.77 -17.39
C GLU A 124 -7.68 -5.19 -16.85
N MET A 125 -7.71 -5.33 -15.53
CA MET A 125 -7.65 -6.61 -14.84
C MET A 125 -8.79 -6.73 -13.84
N THR A 126 -9.26 -7.95 -13.60
CA THR A 126 -10.27 -8.22 -12.59
C THR A 126 -9.60 -8.35 -11.23
N LEU A 127 -10.11 -7.58 -10.26
CA LEU A 127 -9.83 -7.78 -8.85
C LEU A 127 -10.44 -9.11 -8.40
N VAL A 128 -9.57 -10.08 -8.12
CA VAL A 128 -9.95 -11.35 -7.51
C VAL A 128 -9.87 -11.16 -6.00
N ASP A 129 -11.04 -11.11 -5.38
CA ASP A 129 -11.19 -11.22 -3.93
C ASP A 129 -11.16 -12.72 -3.56
N THR A 130 -10.13 -13.14 -2.83
CA THR A 130 -10.04 -14.52 -2.34
C THR A 130 -10.89 -14.78 -1.09
N GLY A 131 -11.75 -13.83 -0.70
CA GLY A 131 -12.63 -13.90 0.47
C GLY A 131 -12.07 -13.24 1.73
N GLU A 132 -10.94 -12.56 1.62
CA GLU A 132 -10.21 -11.92 2.73
C GLU A 132 -9.58 -10.63 2.16
N PRO A 133 -9.99 -9.42 2.59
CA PRO A 133 -9.70 -8.16 1.90
C PRO A 133 -8.29 -7.60 2.19
N PHE A 134 -7.29 -8.47 2.12
CA PHE A 134 -5.88 -8.17 2.39
C PHE A 134 -4.98 -8.32 1.17
N ALA A 135 -5.38 -9.16 0.22
CA ALA A 135 -4.54 -9.57 -0.89
C ALA A 135 -5.42 -9.70 -2.11
N TYR A 136 -5.70 -8.58 -2.77
CA TYR A 136 -6.35 -8.62 -4.06
C TYR A 136 -5.34 -9.05 -5.11
N ARG A 137 -5.68 -10.09 -5.87
CA ARG A 137 -4.92 -10.49 -7.05
C ARG A 137 -5.57 -9.88 -8.27
N LEU A 138 -4.79 -9.30 -9.15
CA LEU A 138 -5.25 -8.95 -10.48
C LEU A 138 -5.11 -10.16 -11.40
N THR A 139 -6.17 -10.44 -12.17
CA THR A 139 -6.14 -11.45 -13.24
C THR A 139 -6.56 -10.82 -14.55
N ASP A 140 -5.98 -11.29 -15.65
CA ASP A 140 -6.42 -10.88 -16.98
C ASP A 140 -7.90 -11.19 -17.15
N ARG A 141 -8.61 -10.28 -17.83
CA ARG A 141 -10.00 -10.50 -18.20
C ARG A 141 -10.03 -11.70 -19.15
N GLN A 142 -10.37 -12.90 -18.67
CA GLN A 142 -10.62 -14.03 -19.55
C GLN A 142 -11.77 -13.63 -20.47
N THR A 143 -11.47 -13.39 -21.75
CA THR A 143 -12.48 -13.46 -22.79
C THR A 143 -12.91 -14.92 -22.86
N ASP A 144 -14.16 -15.21 -22.52
CA ASP A 144 -14.80 -16.48 -22.87
C ASP A 144 -14.70 -16.67 -24.39
N ARG A 145 -13.67 -17.38 -24.82
CA ARG A 145 -13.66 -18.10 -26.09
C ARG A 145 -13.40 -19.56 -25.76
N GLN A 146 -14.48 -20.31 -25.94
CA GLN A 146 -14.53 -21.76 -26.05
C GLN A 146 -13.29 -22.28 -26.82
N THR A 147 -12.52 -23.11 -26.11
CA THR A 147 -11.56 -24.11 -26.59
C THR A 147 -11.28 -24.16 -28.09
N ASP A 148 -10.06 -23.75 -28.47
CA ASP A 148 -9.24 -24.60 -29.33
C ASP A 148 -7.75 -24.42 -29.01
N ARG A 149 -7.00 -25.52 -29.11
CA ARG A 149 -5.63 -25.68 -28.60
C ARG A 149 -4.57 -24.99 -29.47
N GLN A 150 -3.40 -24.77 -28.85
CA GLN A 150 -2.08 -24.35 -29.40
C GLN A 150 -2.02 -22.83 -29.64
N ASP A 151 -1.09 -22.05 -29.09
CA ASP A 151 0.37 -22.23 -29.06
C ASP A 151 1.06 -21.29 -28.03
N THR A 152 2.31 -21.61 -27.73
CA THR A 152 3.26 -20.91 -26.85
C THR A 152 3.57 -19.46 -27.26
N GLY A 153 3.74 -18.55 -26.29
CA GLY A 153 4.31 -17.22 -26.54
C GLY A 153 4.66 -16.45 -25.27
N TYR A 154 5.92 -16.56 -24.84
CA TYR A 154 6.56 -15.63 -23.90
C TYR A 154 6.54 -14.20 -24.47
N CYS A 155 6.37 -13.18 -23.62
CA CYS A 155 6.64 -11.78 -23.98
C CYS A 155 8.11 -11.63 -24.39
N ASN A 156 8.35 -11.25 -25.64
CA ASN A 156 9.63 -10.76 -26.11
C ASN A 156 9.71 -9.23 -25.91
N GLU A 157 10.87 -8.83 -25.38
CA GLU A 157 11.58 -7.54 -25.40
C GLU A 157 10.80 -6.22 -25.64
#